data_AF-A0A0A1DP94-F1
#
_entry.id   AF-A0A0A1DP94-F1
#
_cell.length_a   1.000
_cell.length_b   1.000
_cell.length_c   1.000
_cell.angle_alpha   90.00
_cell.angle_beta   90.00
_cell.angle_gamma   90.00
#
_symmetry.space_group_name_H-M   'P 1'
#
loop_
_entity.id
_entity.type
_entity.pdbx_description
1 polymer ?
#
loop_
_entity_poly.entity_id
_entity_poly.type
_entity_poly.pdbx_seq_one_letter_code
_entity_poly.pdbx_strand_id
1 'polypeptide(L)'
;MAEQLVLFEAERERFYALAAVLDGNPVKPLVTDFDAFQRLEKRAGQPNLGSFSAQTLVQQAARQRQQLQRRIAAAEKRRVNRSGSLTEGIVDRAGDGFIDIRWDAASACGASEREGWRTSGCITKGDSLTVHLLREREFGGDWDRRMIVVHELAHIYQRADRQRYDARRGRVDRLLAKGLFQGSEEKMADCYALTYYGEWSLTRGNLEIGYGYVCGRSERRALRKWAADVDAPMPG
;
A
#
# COMPACT_ATOMS: atom_id res chain seq x y z
N MET A 1 -34.39 12.86 14.09
CA MET A 1 -33.16 12.23 14.63
C MET A 1 -33.15 10.74 14.35
N ALA A 2 -34.14 9.97 14.87
CA ALA A 2 -34.24 8.52 14.64
C ALA A 2 -34.15 8.13 13.14
N GLU A 3 -34.89 8.84 12.28
CA GLU A 3 -34.85 8.64 10.82
C GLU A 3 -33.44 8.85 10.23
N GLN A 4 -32.70 9.85 10.69
CA GLN A 4 -31.34 10.12 10.20
C GLN A 4 -30.35 9.03 10.65
N LEU A 5 -30.55 8.46 11.84
CA LEU A 5 -29.72 7.34 12.30
C LEU A 5 -30.01 6.05 11.51
N VAL A 6 -31.26 5.83 11.08
CA VAL A 6 -31.60 4.74 10.14
C VAL A 6 -30.91 4.93 8.78
N LEU A 7 -30.90 6.16 8.25
CA LEU A 7 -30.18 6.45 7.00
C LEU A 7 -28.67 6.28 7.15
N PHE A 8 -28.10 6.68 8.30
CA PHE A 8 -26.69 6.48 8.58
C PHE A 8 -26.35 4.98 8.61
N GLU A 9 -27.18 4.18 9.26
CA GLU A 9 -27.05 2.73 9.32
C GLU A 9 -27.06 2.09 7.93
N ALA A 10 -27.99 2.51 7.06
CA ALA A 10 -28.04 2.02 5.68
C ALA A 10 -26.77 2.37 4.89
N GLU A 11 -26.20 3.56 5.08
CA GLU A 11 -24.92 3.93 4.43
C GLU A 11 -23.74 3.16 5.02
N ARG A 12 -23.77 2.85 6.33
CA ARG A 12 -22.80 1.99 7.01
C ARG A 12 -22.80 0.57 6.44
N GLU A 13 -23.95 -0.07 6.35
CA GLU A 13 -24.06 -1.43 5.79
C GLU A 13 -23.52 -1.49 4.37
N ARG A 14 -23.89 -0.51 3.51
CA ARG A 14 -23.38 -0.43 2.14
C ARG A 14 -21.89 -0.16 2.08
N PHE A 15 -21.33 0.64 2.98
CA PHE A 15 -19.90 0.88 3.06
C PHE A 15 -19.14 -0.41 3.39
N TYR A 16 -19.58 -1.15 4.41
CA TYR A 16 -18.94 -2.43 4.78
C TYR A 16 -19.10 -3.50 3.70
N ALA A 17 -20.25 -3.56 3.02
CA ALA A 17 -20.44 -4.46 1.88
C ALA A 17 -19.46 -4.17 0.73
N LEU A 18 -19.22 -2.88 0.42
CA LEU A 18 -18.20 -2.50 -0.57
C LEU A 18 -16.79 -2.83 -0.07
N ALA A 19 -16.51 -2.58 1.21
CA ALA A 19 -15.19 -2.81 1.77
C ALA A 19 -14.82 -4.30 1.86
N ALA A 20 -15.81 -5.20 1.97
CA ALA A 20 -15.62 -6.65 1.94
C ALA A 20 -15.14 -7.16 0.56
N VAL A 21 -15.38 -6.41 -0.53
CA VAL A 21 -14.84 -6.75 -1.87
C VAL A 21 -13.30 -6.73 -1.87
N LEU A 22 -12.69 -6.00 -0.93
CA LEU A 22 -11.24 -5.93 -0.78
C LEU A 22 -10.68 -6.93 0.24
N ASP A 23 -11.47 -7.90 0.72
CA ASP A 23 -10.98 -8.94 1.63
C ASP A 23 -9.82 -9.71 0.98
N GLY A 24 -8.71 -9.84 1.72
CA GLY A 24 -7.47 -10.43 1.22
C GLY A 24 -6.64 -9.53 0.30
N ASN A 25 -7.07 -8.29 0.02
CA ASN A 25 -6.25 -7.33 -0.71
C ASN A 25 -5.34 -6.56 0.27
N PRO A 26 -4.01 -6.52 0.05
CA PRO A 26 -3.07 -5.92 0.99
C PRO A 26 -3.28 -4.43 1.22
N VAL A 27 -3.82 -3.71 0.22
CA VAL A 27 -4.01 -2.27 0.27
C VAL A 27 -5.39 -1.84 0.73
N LYS A 28 -6.25 -2.78 1.13
CA LYS A 28 -7.58 -2.50 1.70
C LYS A 28 -7.58 -1.33 2.69
N PRO A 29 -6.68 -1.25 3.70
CA PRO A 29 -6.67 -0.16 4.68
C PRO A 29 -6.46 1.23 4.07
N LEU A 30 -5.69 1.33 2.98
CA LEU A 30 -5.43 2.60 2.29
C LEU A 30 -6.61 3.01 1.39
N VAL A 31 -7.33 2.03 0.84
CA VAL A 31 -8.45 2.26 -0.09
C VAL A 31 -9.73 2.61 0.65
N THR A 32 -10.01 1.97 1.79
CA THR A 32 -11.28 2.15 2.51
C THR A 32 -11.27 3.33 3.47
N ASP A 33 -10.10 3.72 4.01
CA ASP A 33 -9.97 4.71 5.09
C ASP A 33 -10.91 4.39 6.27
N PHE A 34 -10.83 3.14 6.77
CA PHE A 34 -11.72 2.66 7.84
C PHE A 34 -11.70 3.56 9.07
N ASP A 35 -10.54 4.07 9.47
CA ASP A 35 -10.44 4.94 10.64
C ASP A 35 -11.32 6.19 10.48
N ALA A 36 -11.39 6.76 9.27
CA ALA A 36 -12.27 7.89 9.00
C ALA A 36 -13.75 7.51 9.11
N PHE A 37 -14.14 6.33 8.62
CA PHE A 37 -15.52 5.86 8.74
C PHE A 37 -15.88 5.53 10.19
N GLN A 38 -14.99 4.86 10.92
CA GLN A 38 -15.15 4.53 12.34
C GLN A 38 -15.28 5.78 13.22
N ARG A 39 -14.62 6.89 12.88
CA ARG A 39 -14.84 8.18 13.55
C ARG A 39 -16.27 8.69 13.34
N LEU A 40 -16.89 8.43 12.19
CA LEU A 40 -18.31 8.76 11.97
C LEU A 40 -19.21 7.88 12.83
N GLU A 41 -18.92 6.58 12.92
CA GLU A 41 -19.67 5.64 13.76
C GLU A 41 -19.61 6.02 15.24
N LYS A 42 -18.40 6.32 15.75
CA LYS A 42 -18.19 6.81 17.13
C LYS A 42 -19.02 8.07 17.41
N ARG A 43 -19.12 9.00 16.45
CA ARG A 43 -19.94 10.22 16.58
C ARG A 43 -21.44 9.93 16.50
N ALA A 44 -21.87 9.00 15.66
CA ALA A 44 -23.27 8.59 15.56
C ALA A 44 -23.79 7.94 16.86
N GLY A 45 -22.91 7.28 17.62
CA GLY A 45 -23.22 6.68 18.92
C GLY A 45 -23.19 7.63 20.12
N GLN A 46 -22.89 8.93 19.94
CA GLN A 46 -22.85 9.88 21.06
C GLN A 46 -24.26 10.18 21.60
N PRO A 47 -24.46 10.20 22.93
CA PRO A 47 -25.72 10.63 23.52
C PRO A 47 -25.97 12.11 23.21
N ASN A 48 -27.24 12.49 23.02
CA ASN A 48 -27.68 13.87 22.73
C ASN A 48 -27.25 14.44 21.37
N LEU A 49 -27.10 13.58 20.36
CA LEU A 49 -26.82 14.01 18.99
C LEU A 49 -27.98 14.86 18.42
N GLY A 50 -27.71 16.14 18.15
CA GLY A 50 -28.69 17.03 17.51
C GLY A 50 -29.07 16.58 16.09
N SER A 51 -30.28 16.95 15.63
CA SER A 51 -30.80 16.58 14.31
C SER A 51 -29.89 17.00 13.13
N PHE A 52 -29.33 18.21 13.19
CA PHE A 52 -28.41 18.73 12.18
C PHE A 52 -27.09 17.94 12.13
N SER A 53 -26.56 17.56 13.30
CA SER A 53 -25.37 16.71 13.43
C SER A 53 -25.63 15.32 12.85
N ALA A 54 -26.80 14.74 13.11
CA ALA A 54 -27.22 13.46 12.53
C ALA A 54 -27.29 13.52 11.00
N GLN A 55 -27.91 14.56 10.44
CA GLN A 55 -27.97 14.77 8.99
C GLN A 55 -26.57 14.93 8.37
N THR A 56 -25.68 15.66 9.05
CA THR A 56 -24.29 15.83 8.62
C THR A 56 -23.54 14.49 8.59
N LEU A 57 -23.76 13.62 9.59
CA LEU A 57 -23.17 12.29 9.63
C LEU A 57 -23.63 11.41 8.47
N VAL A 58 -24.93 11.43 8.13
CA VAL A 58 -25.47 10.71 6.96
C VAL A 58 -24.77 11.17 5.68
N GLN A 59 -24.65 12.49 5.48
CA GLN A 59 -23.97 13.03 4.29
C GLN A 59 -22.49 12.64 4.23
N GLN A 60 -21.80 12.62 5.38
CA GLN A 60 -20.39 12.21 5.46
C GLN A 60 -20.23 10.71 5.16
N ALA A 61 -21.08 9.86 5.72
CA ALA A 61 -21.10 8.42 5.45
C ALA A 61 -21.37 8.13 3.96
N ALA A 62 -22.38 8.80 3.38
CA ALA A 62 -22.70 8.67 1.97
C ALA A 62 -21.53 9.10 1.06
N ARG A 63 -20.83 10.20 1.40
CA ARG A 63 -19.65 10.64 0.65
C ARG A 63 -18.51 9.61 0.69
N GLN A 64 -18.22 9.05 1.86
CA GLN A 64 -17.17 8.03 2.01
C GLN A 64 -17.53 6.74 1.26
N ARG A 65 -18.78 6.26 1.38
CA ARG A 65 -19.28 5.11 0.61
C ARG A 65 -19.17 5.35 -0.90
N GLN A 66 -19.60 6.50 -1.39
CA GLN A 66 -19.49 6.85 -2.81
C GLN A 66 -18.03 6.95 -3.28
N GLN A 67 -17.14 7.48 -2.44
CA GLN A 67 -15.71 7.52 -2.74
C GLN A 67 -15.11 6.12 -2.85
N LEU A 68 -15.45 5.22 -1.93
CA LEU A 68 -15.03 3.81 -2.00
C LEU A 68 -15.57 3.13 -3.26
N GLN A 69 -16.85 3.32 -3.57
CA GLN A 69 -17.45 2.78 -4.80
C GLN A 69 -16.73 3.27 -6.07
N ARG A 70 -16.37 4.56 -6.13
CA ARG A 70 -15.59 5.11 -7.26
C ARG A 70 -14.19 4.51 -7.34
N ARG A 71 -13.52 4.30 -6.20
CA ARG A 71 -12.20 3.67 -6.14
C ARG A 71 -12.24 2.22 -6.66
N ILE A 72 -13.25 1.44 -6.27
CA ILE A 72 -13.46 0.07 -6.74
C ILE A 72 -13.66 0.05 -8.27
N ALA A 73 -14.57 0.87 -8.79
CA ALA A 73 -14.83 0.94 -10.23
C ALA A 73 -13.61 1.43 -11.04
N ALA A 74 -12.79 2.31 -10.46
CA ALA A 74 -11.54 2.76 -11.09
C ALA A 74 -10.49 1.64 -11.09
N ALA A 75 -10.38 0.88 -9.99
CA ALA A 75 -9.47 -0.25 -9.90
C ALA A 75 -9.79 -1.34 -10.92
N GLU A 76 -11.07 -1.72 -11.05
CA GLU A 76 -11.52 -2.70 -12.07
C GLU A 76 -11.08 -2.33 -13.49
N LYS A 77 -11.12 -1.03 -13.83
CA LYS A 77 -10.65 -0.53 -15.13
C LYS A 77 -9.14 -0.51 -15.27
N ARG A 78 -8.39 -0.41 -14.17
CA ARG A 78 -6.92 -0.38 -14.15
C ARG A 78 -6.27 -1.76 -14.06
N ARG A 79 -7.01 -2.81 -13.68
CA ARG A 79 -6.53 -4.21 -13.59
C ARG A 79 -6.00 -4.83 -14.90
N VAL A 80 -5.89 -4.04 -15.96
CA VAL A 80 -5.41 -4.46 -17.27
C VAL A 80 -4.04 -3.85 -17.49
N ASN A 81 -3.02 -4.71 -17.65
CA ASN A 81 -1.67 -4.31 -18.04
C ASN A 81 -1.71 -3.73 -19.46
N ARG A 82 -2.00 -2.44 -19.55
CA ARG A 82 -2.43 -1.80 -20.78
C ARG A 82 -1.26 -1.57 -21.71
N SER A 83 -0.07 -1.27 -21.18
CA SER A 83 1.13 -1.17 -22.01
C SER A 83 1.76 -2.53 -22.32
N GLY A 84 1.39 -3.59 -21.59
CA GLY A 84 2.01 -4.91 -21.70
C GLY A 84 3.39 -4.98 -21.05
N SER A 85 3.79 -3.96 -20.27
CA SER A 85 5.11 -3.91 -19.65
C SER A 85 5.22 -4.86 -18.45
N LEU A 86 6.45 -5.24 -18.11
CA LEU A 86 6.73 -6.16 -17.02
C LEU A 86 6.33 -5.55 -15.67
N THR A 87 6.73 -4.31 -15.41
CA THR A 87 6.50 -3.68 -14.11
C THR A 87 5.04 -3.26 -13.93
N GLU A 88 4.34 -2.76 -14.96
CA GLU A 88 2.89 -2.54 -14.90
C GLU A 88 2.16 -3.84 -14.56
N GLY A 89 2.49 -4.94 -15.23
CA GLY A 89 1.88 -6.24 -14.92
C GLY A 89 2.14 -6.72 -13.50
N ILE A 90 3.28 -6.37 -12.88
CA ILE A 90 3.56 -6.68 -11.48
C ILE A 90 2.70 -5.81 -10.55
N VAL A 91 2.61 -4.50 -10.80
CA VAL A 91 1.78 -3.57 -10.01
C VAL A 91 0.29 -3.95 -10.07
N ASP A 92 -0.23 -4.25 -11.26
CA ASP A 92 -1.64 -4.60 -11.45
C ASP A 92 -2.04 -5.84 -10.65
N ARG A 93 -1.19 -6.87 -10.66
CA ARG A 93 -1.41 -8.11 -9.89
C ARG A 93 -1.25 -7.90 -8.40
N ALA A 94 -0.32 -7.05 -7.99
CA ALA A 94 -0.02 -6.80 -6.59
C ALA A 94 -1.17 -6.09 -5.85
N GLY A 95 -1.87 -5.18 -6.53
CA GLY A 95 -2.91 -4.35 -5.94
C GLY A 95 -4.32 -4.63 -6.45
N ASP A 96 -4.55 -5.59 -7.35
CA ASP A 96 -5.80 -5.72 -8.10
C ASP A 96 -6.28 -4.38 -8.70
N GLY A 97 -5.35 -3.62 -9.30
CA GLY A 97 -5.62 -2.31 -9.92
C GLY A 97 -5.92 -1.16 -8.94
N PHE A 98 -5.89 -1.40 -7.63
CA PHE A 98 -5.96 -0.33 -6.63
C PHE A 98 -4.66 0.47 -6.53
N ILE A 99 -3.54 -0.15 -6.89
CA ILE A 99 -2.23 0.51 -7.01
C ILE A 99 -2.07 0.99 -8.45
N ASP A 100 -1.68 2.25 -8.61
CA ASP A 100 -1.39 2.89 -9.89
C ASP A 100 0.12 2.91 -10.15
N ILE A 101 0.51 3.10 -11.41
CA ILE A 101 1.91 3.20 -11.84
C ILE A 101 2.11 4.48 -12.65
N ARG A 102 3.19 5.21 -12.36
CA ARG A 102 3.59 6.39 -13.12
C ARG A 102 5.06 6.31 -13.51
N TRP A 103 5.36 6.78 -14.71
CA TRP A 103 6.70 6.73 -15.31
C TRP A 103 7.41 8.08 -15.21
N ASP A 104 7.42 8.65 -14.02
CA ASP A 104 7.83 10.03 -13.72
C ASP A 104 8.76 10.12 -12.50
N ALA A 105 9.46 9.02 -12.14
CA ALA A 105 10.34 9.00 -10.97
C ALA A 105 11.40 10.11 -10.98
N ALA A 106 11.91 10.50 -12.15
CA ALA A 106 12.89 11.59 -12.27
C ALA A 106 12.40 12.94 -11.73
N SER A 107 11.08 13.18 -11.74
CA SER A 107 10.47 14.41 -11.20
C SER A 107 9.73 14.19 -9.88
N ALA A 108 9.17 12.99 -9.67
CA ALA A 108 8.36 12.69 -8.49
C ALA A 108 9.21 12.24 -7.29
N CYS A 109 10.34 11.57 -7.55
CA CYS A 109 11.20 11.00 -6.52
C CYS A 109 12.35 11.95 -6.17
N GLY A 110 12.75 11.94 -4.89
CA GLY A 110 13.93 12.66 -4.45
C GLY A 110 15.19 12.10 -5.11
N ALA A 111 16.14 12.97 -5.42
CA ALA A 111 17.44 12.54 -5.94
C ALA A 111 18.19 11.68 -4.91
N SER A 112 18.95 10.70 -5.40
CA SER A 112 19.82 9.90 -4.55
C SER A 112 20.93 10.78 -3.97
N GLU A 113 21.17 10.65 -2.66
CA GLU A 113 22.27 11.33 -1.97
C GLU A 113 23.62 10.60 -2.18
N ARG A 114 23.60 9.35 -2.65
CA ARG A 114 24.81 8.55 -2.92
C ARG A 114 25.36 8.90 -4.30
N GLU A 115 26.64 9.29 -4.34
CA GLU A 115 27.33 9.63 -5.59
C GLU A 115 27.34 8.44 -6.57
N GLY A 116 27.03 8.71 -7.84
CA GLY A 116 26.93 7.68 -8.89
C GLY A 116 25.63 6.87 -8.86
N TRP A 117 24.73 7.14 -7.92
CA TRP A 117 23.43 6.47 -7.81
C TRP A 117 22.30 7.36 -8.28
N ARG A 118 21.22 6.72 -8.73
CA ARG A 118 19.97 7.40 -9.09
C ARG A 118 18.79 6.69 -8.44
N THR A 119 17.77 7.46 -8.09
CA THR A 119 16.51 6.91 -7.59
C THR A 119 15.72 6.33 -8.75
N SER A 120 15.40 5.04 -8.66
CA SER A 120 14.72 4.31 -9.73
C SER A 120 13.22 4.17 -9.53
N GLY A 121 12.77 4.35 -8.28
CA GLY A 121 11.37 4.38 -7.92
C GLY A 121 11.15 5.07 -6.58
N CYS A 122 9.90 5.38 -6.28
CA CYS A 122 9.46 5.80 -4.95
C CYS A 122 7.94 5.70 -4.80
N ILE A 123 7.50 5.71 -3.54
CA ILE A 123 6.12 6.04 -3.16
C ILE A 123 6.14 7.41 -2.48
N THR A 124 5.39 8.40 -2.99
CA THR A 124 5.41 9.76 -2.41
C THR A 124 4.56 9.84 -1.13
N LYS A 125 4.87 10.75 -0.20
CA LYS A 125 4.11 10.85 1.08
C LYS A 125 2.62 11.18 0.89
N GLY A 126 2.29 11.95 -0.15
CA GLY A 126 0.91 12.40 -0.44
C GLY A 126 0.08 11.38 -1.20
N ASP A 127 0.71 10.38 -1.81
CA ASP A 127 0.04 9.34 -2.58
C ASP A 127 0.63 7.97 -2.23
N SER A 128 -0.12 7.20 -1.45
CA SER A 128 0.32 5.87 -0.99
C SER A 128 -0.12 4.73 -1.88
N LEU A 129 -0.84 5.00 -2.97
CA LEU A 129 -1.36 4.00 -3.89
C LEU A 129 -0.82 4.21 -5.32
N THR A 130 0.26 4.97 -5.48
CA THR A 130 0.94 5.16 -6.76
C THR A 130 2.41 4.81 -6.63
N VAL A 131 2.87 3.91 -7.49
CA VAL A 131 4.28 3.59 -7.66
C VAL A 131 4.84 4.49 -8.76
N HIS A 132 5.79 5.36 -8.41
CA HIS A 132 6.54 6.15 -9.39
C HIS A 132 7.80 5.39 -9.76
N LEU A 133 8.00 5.10 -11.04
CA LEU A 133 9.18 4.40 -11.56
C LEU A 133 9.85 5.19 -12.69
N LEU A 134 11.13 4.90 -12.94
CA LEU A 134 11.76 5.23 -14.21
C LEU A 134 11.06 4.50 -15.36
N ARG A 135 11.26 4.95 -16.61
CA ARG A 135 10.69 4.21 -17.75
C ARG A 135 11.37 2.85 -17.88
N GLU A 136 10.64 1.87 -18.38
CA GLU A 136 11.11 0.48 -18.57
C GLU A 136 12.49 0.36 -19.24
N ARG A 137 12.75 1.16 -20.28
CA ARG A 137 14.03 1.17 -21.02
C ARG A 137 15.22 1.67 -20.22
N GLU A 138 14.97 2.33 -19.10
CA GLU A 138 16.03 2.94 -18.28
C GLU A 138 16.62 1.92 -17.31
N PHE A 139 15.92 0.83 -16.99
CA PHE A 139 16.41 -0.24 -16.13
C PHE A 139 17.48 -1.10 -16.83
N GLY A 140 18.39 -1.67 -16.03
CA GLY A 140 19.48 -2.54 -16.49
C GLY A 140 19.05 -3.94 -16.95
N GLY A 141 17.76 -4.27 -16.86
CA GLY A 141 17.17 -5.52 -17.34
C GLY A 141 15.97 -5.98 -16.53
N ASP A 142 15.46 -7.17 -16.82
CA ASP A 142 14.25 -7.70 -16.15
C ASP A 142 14.44 -7.97 -14.67
N TRP A 143 15.63 -8.39 -14.27
CA TRP A 143 15.95 -8.59 -12.86
C TRP A 143 15.86 -7.27 -12.09
N ASP A 144 16.43 -6.19 -12.64
CA ASP A 144 16.40 -4.84 -12.07
C ASP A 144 14.97 -4.34 -11.88
N ARG A 145 14.17 -4.40 -12.96
CA ARG A 145 12.74 -4.07 -12.99
C ARG A 145 11.95 -4.80 -11.90
N ARG A 146 12.14 -6.11 -11.82
CA ARG A 146 11.45 -6.99 -10.85
C ARG A 146 11.79 -6.62 -9.42
N MET A 147 13.07 -6.47 -9.12
CA MET A 147 13.52 -6.16 -7.77
C MET A 147 13.02 -4.80 -7.32
N ILE A 148 13.16 -3.77 -8.17
CA ILE A 148 12.74 -2.40 -7.82
C ILE A 148 11.23 -2.29 -7.67
N VAL A 149 10.43 -2.82 -8.61
CA VAL A 149 8.98 -2.70 -8.48
C VAL A 149 8.46 -3.40 -7.22
N VAL A 150 9.03 -4.54 -6.86
CA VAL A 150 8.62 -5.27 -5.64
C VAL A 150 9.13 -4.58 -4.37
N HIS A 151 10.28 -3.92 -4.41
CA HIS A 151 10.74 -3.01 -3.35
C HIS A 151 9.73 -1.88 -3.11
N GLU A 152 9.32 -1.17 -4.17
CA GLU A 152 8.37 -0.07 -4.03
C GLU A 152 6.99 -0.53 -3.54
N LEU A 153 6.52 -1.69 -4.01
CA LEU A 153 5.30 -2.30 -3.50
C LEU A 153 5.38 -2.62 -2.01
N ALA A 154 6.55 -3.02 -1.49
CA ALA A 154 6.74 -3.25 -0.08
C ALA A 154 6.48 -1.99 0.76
N HIS A 155 6.86 -0.80 0.27
CA HIS A 155 6.54 0.46 0.95
C HIS A 155 5.03 0.72 1.03
N ILE A 156 4.28 0.39 -0.03
CA ILE A 156 2.82 0.48 0.00
C ILE A 156 2.26 -0.44 1.09
N TYR A 157 2.74 -1.67 1.20
CA TYR A 157 2.28 -2.61 2.22
C TYR A 157 2.67 -2.18 3.64
N GLN A 158 3.86 -1.61 3.84
CA GLN A 158 4.27 -1.01 5.12
C GLN A 158 3.33 0.13 5.53
N ARG A 159 2.88 0.96 4.58
CA ARG A 159 1.90 2.02 4.84
C ARG A 159 0.51 1.46 5.12
N ALA A 160 0.09 0.44 4.38
CA ALA A 160 -1.18 -0.23 4.62
C ALA A 160 -1.22 -0.86 6.02
N ASP A 161 -0.14 -1.52 6.45
CA ASP A 161 0.02 -2.07 7.79
C ASP A 161 -0.14 -0.99 8.87
N ARG A 162 0.50 0.16 8.71
CA ARG A 162 0.34 1.30 9.64
C ARG A 162 -1.08 1.82 9.69
N GLN A 163 -1.75 1.89 8.54
CA GLN A 163 -3.12 2.39 8.43
C GLN A 163 -4.16 1.44 9.08
N ARG A 164 -3.79 0.19 9.42
CA ARG A 164 -4.66 -0.74 10.16
C ARG A 164 -4.85 -0.38 11.64
N TYR A 165 -4.06 0.55 12.19
CA TYR A 165 -4.01 0.81 13.63
C TYR A 165 -4.21 2.30 13.96
N ASP A 166 -5.01 2.59 14.99
CA ASP A 166 -5.40 3.94 15.43
C ASP A 166 -4.22 4.92 15.66
N ALA A 167 -3.06 4.41 16.10
CA ALA A 167 -1.85 5.21 16.35
C ALA A 167 -0.89 5.27 15.15
N ARG A 168 -1.27 4.73 13.99
CA ARG A 168 -0.43 4.52 12.81
C ARG A 168 0.86 3.74 13.11
N ARG A 169 0.80 2.84 14.10
CA ARG A 169 1.90 1.95 14.49
C ARG A 169 1.57 0.52 14.09
N GLY A 170 2.06 0.14 12.91
CA GLY A 170 1.91 -1.16 12.28
C GLY A 170 2.73 -2.27 12.95
N ARG A 171 2.60 -3.47 12.41
CA ARG A 171 3.52 -4.59 12.74
C ARG A 171 4.94 -4.28 12.27
N VAL A 172 5.08 -3.61 11.12
CA VAL A 172 6.34 -3.12 10.56
C VAL A 172 7.14 -2.36 11.61
N ASP A 173 6.51 -1.39 12.29
CA ASP A 173 7.21 -0.57 13.28
C ASP A 173 7.72 -1.39 14.46
N ARG A 174 7.03 -2.48 14.83
CA ARG A 174 7.48 -3.40 15.88
C ARG A 174 8.64 -4.28 15.44
N LEU A 175 8.72 -4.65 14.16
CA LEU A 175 9.86 -5.39 13.61
C LEU A 175 11.10 -4.49 13.60
N LEU A 176 10.94 -3.26 13.08
CA LEU A 176 12.01 -2.28 13.00
C LEU A 176 12.52 -1.89 14.39
N ALA A 177 11.62 -1.65 15.36
CA ALA A 177 12.00 -1.33 16.74
C ALA A 177 12.76 -2.45 17.47
N LYS A 178 12.65 -3.70 16.99
CA LYS A 178 13.45 -4.84 17.49
C LYS A 178 14.83 -4.96 16.82
N GLY A 179 15.17 -4.03 15.94
CA GLY A 179 16.43 -4.02 15.20
C GLY A 179 16.47 -4.90 13.96
N LEU A 180 15.35 -5.55 13.59
CA LEU A 180 15.28 -6.28 12.32
C LEU A 180 15.42 -5.29 11.16
N PHE A 181 16.05 -5.75 10.07
CA PHE A 181 16.33 -4.93 8.89
C PHE A 181 17.15 -3.67 9.24
N GLN A 182 17.96 -3.74 10.31
CA GLN A 182 18.68 -2.61 10.90
C GLN A 182 17.78 -1.41 11.23
N GLY A 183 16.51 -1.66 11.52
CA GLY A 183 15.52 -0.64 11.84
C GLY A 183 15.12 0.25 10.65
N SER A 184 15.39 -0.15 9.41
CA SER A 184 15.12 0.64 8.21
C SER A 184 14.00 0.05 7.34
N GLU A 185 13.05 0.90 6.93
CA GLU A 185 11.99 0.56 5.98
C GLU A 185 12.54 0.18 4.60
N GLU A 186 13.55 0.90 4.13
CA GLU A 186 14.24 0.64 2.87
C GLU A 186 14.90 -0.74 2.87
N LYS A 187 15.62 -1.07 3.94
CA LYS A 187 16.26 -2.39 4.09
C LYS A 187 15.26 -3.52 4.25
N MET A 188 14.10 -3.24 4.85
CA MET A 188 12.99 -4.19 4.88
C MET A 188 12.37 -4.37 3.49
N ALA A 189 12.27 -3.31 2.68
CA ALA A 189 11.78 -3.37 1.31
C ALA A 189 12.75 -4.14 0.38
N ASP A 190 14.06 -3.94 0.52
CA ASP A 190 15.10 -4.76 -0.13
C ASP A 190 14.93 -6.23 0.23
N CYS A 191 14.78 -6.52 1.54
CA CYS A 191 14.55 -7.87 2.01
C CYS A 191 13.25 -8.47 1.45
N TYR A 192 12.22 -7.66 1.26
CA TYR A 192 10.94 -8.09 0.68
C TYR A 192 11.15 -8.54 -0.76
N ALA A 193 11.79 -7.73 -1.59
CA ALA A 193 12.10 -8.10 -2.97
C ALA A 193 12.98 -9.36 -3.06
N LEU A 194 14.05 -9.43 -2.25
CA LEU A 194 14.93 -10.60 -2.19
C LEU A 194 14.18 -11.86 -1.76
N THR A 195 13.28 -11.75 -0.79
CA THR A 195 12.50 -12.90 -0.31
C THR A 195 11.47 -13.33 -1.33
N TYR A 196 10.79 -12.39 -1.98
CA TYR A 196 9.76 -12.62 -2.99
C TYR A 196 10.30 -13.43 -4.19
N TYR A 197 11.51 -13.11 -4.65
CA TYR A 197 12.14 -13.81 -5.78
C TYR A 197 13.11 -14.93 -5.38
N GLY A 198 13.29 -15.19 -4.08
CA GLY A 198 14.26 -16.18 -3.60
C GLY A 198 15.73 -15.80 -3.83
N GLU A 199 15.99 -14.53 -4.14
CA GLU A 199 17.32 -13.99 -4.41
C GLU A 199 18.10 -13.76 -3.11
N TRP A 200 19.43 -13.80 -3.15
CA TRP A 200 20.31 -13.58 -1.97
C TRP A 200 21.35 -12.48 -2.18
N SER A 201 21.19 -11.67 -3.23
CA SER A 201 22.11 -10.60 -3.59
C SER A 201 21.33 -9.43 -4.18
N LEU A 202 21.74 -8.20 -3.85
CA LEU A 202 21.29 -6.98 -4.51
C LEU A 202 22.19 -6.59 -5.69
N THR A 203 23.07 -7.49 -6.10
CA THR A 203 24.01 -7.30 -7.20
C THR A 203 23.84 -8.40 -8.24
N ARG A 204 23.80 -8.01 -9.51
CA ARG A 204 23.81 -8.92 -10.66
C ARG A 204 24.70 -8.39 -11.77
N GLY A 205 25.83 -9.07 -12.01
CA GLY A 205 26.86 -8.56 -12.92
C GLY A 205 27.42 -7.24 -12.39
N ASN A 206 27.40 -6.20 -13.22
CA ASN A 206 27.89 -4.86 -12.86
C ASN A 206 26.79 -3.95 -12.27
N LEU A 207 25.57 -4.46 -12.10
CA LEU A 207 24.45 -3.70 -11.55
C LEU A 207 24.30 -3.99 -10.06
N GLU A 208 24.22 -2.92 -9.25
CA GLU A 208 23.89 -2.94 -7.83
C GLU A 208 22.62 -2.10 -7.62
N ILE A 209 21.71 -2.57 -6.77
CA ILE A 209 20.45 -1.88 -6.43
C ILE A 209 20.26 -1.83 -4.91
N GLY A 210 19.27 -1.06 -4.47
CA GLY A 210 18.85 -1.02 -3.07
C GLY A 210 19.87 -0.38 -2.14
N TYR A 211 19.78 -0.74 -0.86
CA TYR A 211 20.49 -0.10 0.25
C TYR A 211 21.54 -1.03 0.88
N GLY A 212 22.08 -1.95 0.07
CA GLY A 212 23.21 -2.81 0.43
C GLY A 212 22.91 -3.80 1.56
N TYR A 213 21.64 -4.08 1.85
CA TYR A 213 21.24 -4.94 2.95
C TYR A 213 20.61 -6.24 2.46
N VAL A 214 21.26 -7.37 2.76
CA VAL A 214 20.74 -8.70 2.48
C VAL A 214 20.29 -9.34 3.78
N CYS A 215 18.99 -9.60 3.90
CA CYS A 215 18.42 -10.15 5.10
C CYS A 215 18.70 -11.65 5.29
N GLY A 216 18.88 -12.04 6.55
CA GLY A 216 19.16 -13.43 6.93
C GLY A 216 17.91 -14.32 6.96
N ARG A 217 18.11 -15.63 7.18
CA ARG A 217 17.02 -16.61 7.23
C ARG A 217 15.96 -16.28 8.29
N SER A 218 16.35 -15.77 9.45
CA SER A 218 15.44 -15.36 10.52
C SER A 218 14.54 -14.20 10.08
N GLU A 219 15.11 -13.20 9.45
CA GLU A 219 14.41 -12.02 8.97
C GLU A 219 13.47 -12.34 7.82
N ARG A 220 13.88 -13.23 6.89
CA ARG A 220 12.97 -13.73 5.85
C ARG A 220 11.77 -14.49 6.42
N ARG A 221 11.93 -15.23 7.53
CA ARG A 221 10.80 -15.87 8.21
C ARG A 221 9.88 -14.83 8.84
N ALA A 222 10.44 -13.83 9.51
CA ALA A 222 9.68 -12.73 10.08
C ALA A 222 8.91 -11.96 8.99
N LEU A 223 9.56 -11.73 7.85
CA LEU A 223 9.00 -11.04 6.70
C LEU A 223 7.86 -11.82 6.05
N ARG A 224 8.00 -13.13 5.84
CA ARG A 224 6.90 -13.99 5.34
C ARG A 224 5.69 -13.95 6.27
N LYS A 225 5.94 -14.03 7.59
CA LYS A 225 4.87 -13.90 8.59
C LYS A 225 4.19 -12.54 8.51
N TRP A 226 4.96 -11.46 8.41
CA TRP A 226 4.43 -10.12 8.26
C TRP A 226 3.61 -9.97 6.98
N ALA A 227 4.13 -10.45 5.85
CA ALA A 227 3.45 -10.39 4.56
C ALA A 227 2.09 -11.11 4.62
N ALA A 228 2.05 -12.32 5.21
CA ALA A 228 0.80 -13.04 5.42
C ALA A 228 -0.18 -12.30 6.34
N ASP A 229 0.30 -11.67 7.44
CA ASP A 229 -0.55 -10.90 8.36
C ASP A 229 -1.20 -9.67 7.69
N VAL A 230 -0.59 -9.13 6.63
CA VAL A 230 -1.06 -7.93 5.92
C VAL A 230 -1.56 -8.24 4.50
N ASP A 231 -1.72 -9.52 4.17
CA ASP A 231 -2.18 -10.02 2.87
C ASP A 231 -1.26 -9.61 1.69
N ALA A 232 0.00 -9.28 1.97
CA ALA A 232 0.97 -8.90 0.95
C ALA A 232 1.46 -10.14 0.18
N PRO A 233 1.48 -10.10 -1.18
CA PRO A 233 1.87 -11.24 -2.00
C PRO A 233 3.30 -11.70 -1.72
N MET A 234 3.47 -12.95 -1.30
CA MET A 234 4.77 -13.55 -1.04
C MET A 234 4.78 -14.99 -1.57
N PRO A 235 5.36 -15.24 -2.75
CA PRO A 235 5.49 -16.58 -3.30
C PRO A 235 6.19 -17.53 -2.33
N GLY A 236 5.69 -18.76 -2.24
CA GLY A 236 6.20 -19.83 -1.38
C GLY A 236 7.54 -20.37 -1.82
#